data_AF-A0A519GGA3-F1
#
_entry.id   AF-A0A519GGA3-F1
#
_cell.length_a   1.000
_cell.length_b   1.000
_cell.length_c   1.000
_cell.angle_alpha   90.00
_cell.angle_beta   90.00
_cell.angle_gamma   90.00
#
_symmetry.space_group_name_H-M   'P 1'
#
loop_
_entity.id
_entity.type
_entity.pdbx_description
1 polymer ?
#
loop_
_entity_poly.entity_id
_entity_poly.type
_entity_poly.pdbx_seq_one_letter_code
_entity_poly.pdbx_strand_id
1 'polypeptide(L)'
;MAGLDDILKVLPIDQIAARLGVDPATATQAVQQGGGAILSGLQQNAATPEGASALQSALGKHTGLGDHVDLDQVDTTDGGKILRHVFGGREQEVAKALTDEPRDFLRAGVLGLGLDEEQSRTRRRRGELVHDQRPFVRKVAP
;
A
#
# COMPACT_ATOMS: atom_id res chain seq x y z
N MET A 1 5.19 22.83 3.47
CA MET A 1 5.33 21.75 4.47
C MET A 1 6.31 20.77 3.88
N ALA A 2 7.41 20.46 4.54
CA ALA A 2 8.25 19.34 4.12
C ALA A 2 7.39 18.07 4.27
N GLY A 3 6.98 17.49 3.14
CA GLY A 3 6.16 16.29 3.11
C GLY A 3 7.00 15.03 3.30
N LEU A 4 6.33 13.89 3.40
CA LEU A 4 7.00 12.59 3.27
C LEU A 4 7.83 12.54 1.98
N ASP A 5 7.30 13.07 0.88
CA ASP A 5 7.97 13.17 -0.41
C ASP A 5 9.29 13.94 -0.38
N ASP A 6 9.42 14.96 0.47
CA ASP A 6 10.64 15.73 0.58
C ASP A 6 11.71 14.97 1.37
N ILE A 7 11.31 14.19 2.36
CA ILE A 7 12.21 13.25 3.06
C ILE A 7 12.69 12.16 2.10
N LEU A 8 11.78 11.61 1.28
CA LEU A 8 12.10 10.56 0.32
C LEU A 8 13.14 11.00 -0.72
N LYS A 9 13.11 12.27 -1.16
CA LYS A 9 14.08 12.82 -2.12
C LYS A 9 15.51 12.90 -1.58
N VAL A 10 15.68 12.98 -0.27
CA VAL A 10 17.01 13.06 0.37
C VAL A 10 17.62 11.67 0.59
N LEU A 11 16.81 10.61 0.47
CA LEU A 11 17.27 9.24 0.68
C LEU A 11 18.03 8.69 -0.53
N PRO A 12 19.23 8.11 -0.34
CA PRO A 12 19.98 7.47 -1.42
C PRO A 12 19.40 6.09 -1.74
N ILE A 13 18.23 6.05 -2.40
CA ILE A 13 17.47 4.82 -2.69
C ILE A 13 18.30 3.75 -3.39
N ASP A 14 19.11 4.13 -4.39
CA ASP A 14 19.96 3.19 -5.13
C ASP A 14 20.98 2.49 -4.21
N GLN A 15 21.52 3.21 -3.24
CA GLN A 15 22.46 2.65 -2.26
C GLN A 15 21.74 1.74 -1.26
N ILE A 16 20.53 2.11 -0.84
CA ILE A 16 19.69 1.26 0.01
C ILE A 16 19.37 -0.06 -0.71
N ALA A 17 18.98 0.02 -1.98
CA ALA A 17 18.69 -1.14 -2.82
C ALA A 17 19.91 -2.06 -2.96
N ALA A 18 21.08 -1.49 -3.25
CA ALA A 18 22.34 -2.24 -3.36
C ALA A 18 22.71 -2.95 -2.04
N ARG A 19 22.57 -2.28 -0.89
CA ARG A 19 22.87 -2.90 0.43
C ARG A 19 21.92 -4.04 0.78
N LEU A 20 20.65 -3.91 0.38
CA LEU A 20 19.62 -4.92 0.64
C LEU A 20 19.57 -6.03 -0.43
N GLY A 21 20.30 -5.88 -1.53
CA GLY A 21 20.30 -6.84 -2.64
C GLY A 21 18.98 -6.89 -3.41
N VAL A 22 18.24 -5.78 -3.44
CA VAL A 22 16.94 -5.66 -4.13
C VAL A 22 17.03 -4.65 -5.27
N ASP A 23 16.03 -4.62 -6.13
CA ASP A 23 15.93 -3.58 -7.16
C ASP A 23 15.48 -2.23 -6.56
N PRO A 24 15.86 -1.10 -7.18
CA PRO A 24 15.49 0.24 -6.69
C PRO A 24 13.99 0.49 -6.57
N ALA A 25 13.16 -0.15 -7.39
CA ALA A 25 11.72 0.02 -7.33
C ALA A 25 11.14 -0.65 -6.07
N THR A 26 11.59 -1.86 -5.75
CA THR A 26 11.27 -2.55 -4.50
C THR A 26 11.74 -1.75 -3.29
N ALA A 27 12.96 -1.20 -3.33
CA ALA A 27 13.46 -0.34 -2.25
C ALA A 27 12.61 0.93 -2.08
N THR A 28 12.25 1.61 -3.17
CA THR A 28 11.39 2.80 -3.16
C THR A 28 10.04 2.49 -2.51
N GLN A 29 9.41 1.39 -2.91
CA GLN A 29 8.11 0.99 -2.38
C GLN A 29 8.19 0.68 -0.88
N ALA A 30 9.22 -0.07 -0.45
CA ALA A 30 9.43 -0.39 0.96
C ALA A 30 9.63 0.87 1.81
N VAL A 31 10.40 1.84 1.32
CA VAL A 31 10.63 3.12 2.02
C VAL A 31 9.34 3.94 2.11
N GLN A 32 8.54 3.99 1.05
CA GLN A 32 7.25 4.69 1.06
C GLN A 32 6.27 4.08 2.07
N GLN A 33 6.10 2.75 2.02
CA GLN A 33 5.20 2.05 2.92
C GLN A 33 5.68 2.12 4.37
N GLY A 34 6.98 1.91 4.61
CA GLY A 34 7.60 2.02 5.93
C GLY A 34 7.49 3.44 6.50
N GLY A 35 7.72 4.46 5.69
CA GLY A 35 7.54 5.87 6.08
C GLY A 35 6.10 6.19 6.46
N GLY A 36 5.13 5.72 5.67
CA GLY A 36 3.70 5.84 5.99
C GLY A 36 3.32 5.15 7.30
N ALA A 37 3.83 3.94 7.53
CA ALA A 37 3.61 3.20 8.77
C ALA A 37 4.18 3.97 9.98
N ILE A 38 5.41 4.47 9.89
CA ILE A 38 6.04 5.28 10.96
C ILE A 38 5.17 6.50 11.27
N LEU A 39 4.70 7.23 10.25
CA LEU A 39 3.83 8.39 10.43
C LEU A 39 2.52 8.00 11.15
N SER A 40 1.92 6.88 10.78
CA SER A 40 0.72 6.35 11.46
C SER A 40 1.00 5.99 12.93
N GLY A 41 2.15 5.38 13.23
CA GLY A 41 2.55 5.07 14.61
C GLY A 41 2.76 6.33 15.44
N LEU A 42 3.41 7.35 14.88
CA LEU A 42 3.57 8.65 15.53
C LEU A 42 2.21 9.31 15.80
N GLN A 43 1.29 9.26 14.84
CA GLN A 43 -0.08 9.77 15.01
C GLN A 43 -0.82 9.05 16.15
N GLN A 44 -0.69 7.73 16.25
CA GLN A 44 -1.28 6.94 17.34
C GLN A 44 -0.70 7.32 18.71
N ASN A 45 0.61 7.55 18.81
CA ASN A 45 1.22 8.03 20.05
C ASN A 45 0.71 9.43 20.43
N ALA A 46 0.61 10.33 19.45
CA ALA A 46 0.08 11.68 19.64
C ALA A 46 -1.42 11.74 19.98
N ALA A 47 -2.16 10.64 19.85
CA ALA A 47 -3.59 10.60 20.17
C ALA A 47 -3.86 10.70 21.69
N THR A 48 -2.83 10.52 22.53
CA THR A 48 -2.90 10.70 23.98
C THR A 48 -2.20 12.00 24.40
N PRO A 49 -2.68 12.70 25.45
CA PRO A 49 -2.03 13.90 25.96
C PRO A 49 -0.56 13.66 26.36
N GLU A 50 -0.27 12.51 26.98
CA GLU A 50 1.06 12.13 27.42
C GLU A 50 1.99 11.87 26.22
N GLY A 51 1.52 11.10 25.23
CA GLY A 51 2.29 10.81 24.03
C GLY A 51 2.52 12.05 23.16
N ALA A 52 1.54 12.96 23.05
CA ALA A 52 1.72 14.24 22.38
C ALA A 52 2.80 15.10 23.08
N SER A 53 2.79 15.17 24.40
CA SER A 53 3.80 15.91 25.18
C SER A 53 5.20 15.30 25.03
N ALA A 54 5.30 13.97 25.04
CA ALA A 54 6.55 13.25 24.81
C ALA A 54 7.11 13.52 23.40
N LEU A 55 6.27 13.48 22.37
CA LEU A 55 6.66 13.78 20.98
C LEU A 55 7.09 15.24 20.82
N GLN A 56 6.38 16.19 21.42
CA GLN A 56 6.76 17.60 21.41
C GLN A 56 8.11 17.84 22.09
N SER A 57 8.36 17.14 23.20
CA SER A 57 9.65 17.18 23.91
C SER A 57 10.79 16.56 23.10
N ALA A 58 10.50 15.50 22.34
CA ALA A 58 11.47 14.87 21.44
C ALA A 58 11.79 15.78 20.23
N LEU A 59 10.77 16.39 19.62
CA LEU A 59 10.94 17.32 18.50
C LEU A 59 11.76 18.56 18.89
N GLY A 60 11.55 19.09 20.11
CA GLY A 60 12.34 20.21 20.63
C GLY A 60 13.85 19.89 20.78
N LYS A 61 14.23 18.61 20.80
CA LYS A 61 15.63 18.15 20.87
C LYS A 61 16.24 17.87 19.50
N HIS A 62 15.46 17.94 18.42
CA HIS A 62 15.84 17.45 17.10
C HIS A 62 15.49 18.48 16.02
N THR A 63 16.39 19.42 15.74
CA THR A 63 16.14 20.55 14.82
C THR A 63 16.94 20.49 13.52
N GLY A 64 17.24 19.30 12.99
CA GLY A 64 17.85 19.18 11.68
C GLY A 64 17.85 17.76 11.13
N LEU A 65 17.09 17.54 10.05
CA LEU A 65 17.49 16.55 9.06
C LEU A 65 18.55 17.26 8.22
N GLY A 66 19.79 16.77 8.27
CA GLY A 66 20.83 17.30 7.38
C GLY A 66 20.43 17.12 5.92
N ASP A 67 21.03 17.90 5.02
CA ASP A 67 20.72 17.87 3.58
C ASP A 67 21.12 16.55 2.88
N HIS A 68 21.79 15.64 3.59
CA HIS A 68 22.28 14.38 3.08
C HIS A 68 22.24 13.28 4.14
N VAL A 69 21.89 12.05 3.73
CA VAL A 69 21.92 10.85 4.55
C VAL A 69 23.11 9.98 4.16
N ASP A 70 24.05 9.82 5.09
CA ASP A 70 25.14 8.86 4.98
C ASP A 70 24.71 7.51 5.59
N LEU A 71 24.59 6.49 4.75
CA LEU A 71 24.18 5.15 5.18
C LEU A 71 25.23 4.44 6.03
N ASP A 72 26.50 4.85 6.00
CA ASP A 72 27.56 4.27 6.84
C ASP A 72 27.48 4.73 8.30
N GLN A 73 26.78 5.83 8.56
CA GLN A 73 26.55 6.35 9.91
C GLN A 73 25.20 5.90 10.50
N VAL A 74 24.43 5.07 9.78
CA VAL A 74 23.12 4.61 10.22
C VAL A 74 23.26 3.48 11.25
N ASP A 75 22.83 3.73 12.48
CA ASP A 75 22.67 2.71 13.51
C ASP A 75 21.28 2.06 13.41
N THR A 76 21.23 0.86 12.82
CA THR A 76 19.99 0.07 12.69
C THR A 76 19.52 -0.51 14.02
N THR A 77 20.40 -0.70 15.00
CA THR A 77 20.05 -1.20 16.34
C THR A 77 19.32 -0.13 17.11
N ASP A 78 19.82 1.09 17.08
CA ASP A 78 19.14 2.22 17.71
C ASP A 78 17.85 2.59 16.98
N GLY A 79 17.87 2.56 15.65
CA GLY A 79 16.67 2.69 14.82
C GLY A 79 15.56 1.71 15.21
N GLY A 80 15.89 0.45 15.48
CA GLY A 80 14.94 -0.55 15.97
C GLY A 80 14.26 -0.16 17.30
N LYS A 81 14.99 0.47 18.24
CA LYS A 81 14.41 0.95 19.50
C LYS A 81 13.45 2.11 19.28
N ILE A 82 13.77 3.00 18.33
CA ILE A 82 12.86 4.09 17.94
C ILE A 82 11.57 3.51 17.38
N LEU A 83 11.66 2.55 16.44
CA LEU A 83 10.50 1.88 15.87
C LEU A 83 9.66 1.17 16.95
N ARG A 84 10.30 0.55 17.94
CA ARG A 84 9.61 -0.04 19.10
C ARG A 84 8.75 0.96 19.85
N HIS A 85 9.29 2.15 20.09
CA HIS A 85 8.55 3.22 20.74
C HIS A 85 7.40 3.72 19.85
N VAL A 86 7.68 3.97 18.56
CA VAL A 86 6.71 4.46 17.59
C VAL A 86 5.53 3.50 17.43
N PHE A 87 5.78 2.19 17.35
CA PHE A 87 4.74 1.19 17.17
C PHE A 87 4.19 0.63 18.49
N GLY A 88 4.67 1.11 19.64
CA GLY A 88 4.22 0.64 20.95
C GLY A 88 4.43 -0.85 21.18
N GLY A 89 5.52 -1.43 20.66
CA GLY A 89 5.82 -2.86 20.75
C GLY A 89 5.15 -3.76 19.69
N ARG A 90 4.51 -3.17 18.67
CA ARG A 90 3.82 -3.88 17.58
C ARG A 90 4.62 -3.97 16.27
N GLU A 91 5.95 -3.86 16.32
CA GLU A 91 6.81 -3.81 15.12
C GLU A 91 6.60 -5.05 14.23
N GLN A 92 6.41 -6.22 14.84
CA GLN A 92 6.16 -7.48 14.13
C GLN A 92 4.82 -7.48 13.38
N GLU A 93 3.78 -6.87 13.96
CA GLU A 93 2.46 -6.77 13.32
C GLU A 93 2.51 -5.82 12.14
N VAL A 94 3.24 -4.70 12.27
CA VAL A 94 3.48 -3.76 11.18
C VAL A 94 4.30 -4.42 10.07
N ALA A 95 5.39 -5.12 10.41
CA ALA A 95 6.20 -5.84 9.43
C ALA A 95 5.38 -6.90 8.66
N LYS A 96 4.48 -7.62 9.35
CA LYS A 96 3.55 -8.53 8.71
C LYS A 96 2.58 -7.81 7.80
N ALA A 97 1.94 -6.74 8.25
CA ALA A 97 1.01 -5.98 7.41
C ALA A 97 1.68 -5.46 6.13
N LEU A 98 2.94 -5.02 6.20
CA LEU A 98 3.72 -4.56 5.06
C LEU A 98 4.12 -5.67 4.08
N THR A 99 4.22 -6.92 4.56
CA THR A 99 4.63 -8.09 3.75
C THR A 99 3.44 -8.91 3.25
N ASP A 100 2.31 -8.87 3.97
CA ASP A 100 1.04 -9.50 3.61
C ASP A 100 0.15 -8.59 2.74
N GLU A 101 0.43 -7.27 2.64
CA GLU A 101 -0.25 -6.43 1.64
C GLU A 101 -0.03 -7.06 0.25
N PRO A 102 -1.10 -7.54 -0.42
CA PRO A 102 -0.94 -8.24 -1.68
C PRO A 102 -0.29 -7.32 -2.69
N ARG A 103 0.63 -7.87 -3.47
CA ARG A 103 1.19 -7.29 -4.70
C ARG A 103 0.12 -7.12 -5.81
N ASP A 104 -1.05 -6.60 -5.47
CA ASP A 104 -2.24 -6.56 -6.33
C ASP A 104 -2.25 -5.39 -7.32
N PHE A 105 -1.25 -4.51 -7.30
CA PHE A 105 -1.09 -3.50 -8.35
C PHE A 105 -0.34 -4.00 -9.59
N LEU A 106 0.41 -5.11 -9.50
CA LEU A 106 1.19 -5.64 -10.63
C LEU A 106 0.47 -6.71 -11.47
N ARG A 107 -0.75 -7.10 -11.08
CA ARG A 107 -1.56 -8.08 -11.85
C ARG A 107 -2.66 -7.45 -12.70
N ALA A 108 -2.96 -6.18 -12.51
CA ALA A 108 -3.97 -5.45 -13.29
C ALA A 108 -3.45 -4.93 -14.65
N GLY A 109 -2.13 -4.97 -14.90
CA GLY A 109 -1.52 -4.39 -16.11
C GLY A 109 -1.03 -5.37 -17.19
N VAL A 110 -1.00 -6.69 -16.94
CA VAL A 110 -0.30 -7.65 -17.84
C VAL A 110 -1.21 -8.77 -18.39
N LEU A 111 -2.51 -8.79 -18.10
CA LEU A 111 -3.46 -9.80 -18.63
C LEU A 111 -4.65 -9.16 -19.37
N GLY A 112 -4.36 -8.21 -20.26
CA GLY A 112 -5.33 -7.58 -21.16
C GLY A 112 -4.91 -7.66 -22.63
N LEU A 113 -4.12 -8.67 -23.02
CA LEU A 113 -3.89 -9.01 -24.42
C LEU A 113 -4.93 -10.05 -24.85
N GLY A 114 -6.11 -9.54 -25.19
CA GLY A 114 -7.16 -10.25 -25.92
C GLY A 114 -7.63 -9.37 -27.07
N LEU A 115 -6.71 -9.10 -28.00
CA LEU A 115 -7.10 -8.76 -29.36
C LEU A 115 -7.64 -10.05 -29.97
N ASP A 116 -8.95 -10.15 -30.21
CA ASP A 116 -9.53 -10.73 -31.43
C ASP A 116 -11.06 -10.83 -31.37
N GLU A 117 -11.65 -10.57 -32.54
CA GLU A 117 -12.95 -10.99 -33.05
C GLU A 117 -14.26 -10.18 -32.81
N GLU A 118 -14.76 -9.73 -33.97
CA GLU A 118 -16.15 -9.53 -34.37
C GLU A 118 -16.87 -8.21 -34.07
N GLN A 119 -16.35 -7.17 -34.73
CA GLN A 119 -17.23 -6.30 -35.52
C GLN A 119 -17.88 -7.12 -36.65
N SER A 120 -19.14 -7.55 -36.51
CA SER A 120 -20.13 -7.69 -37.61
C SER A 120 -21.41 -8.42 -37.17
N ARG A 121 -22.46 -7.69 -36.78
CA ARG A 121 -23.85 -7.88 -37.25
C ARG A 121 -24.82 -6.96 -36.51
N THR A 122 -24.77 -5.72 -36.97
CA THR A 122 -25.94 -4.83 -37.12
C THR A 122 -27.18 -5.58 -37.61
N ARG A 123 -28.35 -5.16 -37.11
CA ARG A 123 -29.75 -5.47 -37.53
C ARG A 123 -30.32 -6.86 -37.15
N ARG A 124 -30.99 -6.93 -35.99
CA ARG A 124 -32.39 -7.42 -35.90
C ARG A 124 -33.12 -6.81 -34.68
N ARG A 125 -33.52 -5.54 -34.78
CA ARG A 125 -34.80 -5.11 -34.20
C ARG A 125 -35.88 -5.39 -35.24
N ARG A 126 -36.59 -6.52 -35.12
CA ARG A 126 -37.96 -6.69 -35.63
C ARG A 126 -38.51 -8.08 -35.25
N GLY A 127 -39.61 -8.08 -34.50
CA GLY A 127 -40.42 -9.24 -34.09
C GLY A 127 -39.82 -9.93 -32.86
N GLU A 128 -40.37 -9.86 -31.64
CA GLU A 128 -41.78 -9.96 -31.24
C GLU A 128 -42.51 -11.08 -31.97
N LEU A 129 -43.15 -11.95 -31.18
CA LEU A 129 -43.78 -13.24 -31.54
C LEU A 129 -42.73 -14.37 -31.62
N VAL A 130 -42.85 -15.53 -30.96
CA VAL A 130 -44.04 -16.20 -30.43
C VAL A 130 -43.62 -17.54 -29.77
N HIS A 131 -44.48 -18.08 -28.90
CA HIS A 131 -44.56 -19.46 -28.38
C HIS A 131 -43.58 -19.92 -27.28
N ASP A 132 -43.96 -19.60 -26.03
CA ASP A 132 -43.73 -20.47 -24.88
C ASP A 132 -44.62 -21.72 -25.02
N GLN A 133 -44.04 -22.84 -25.48
CA GLN A 133 -44.65 -24.16 -25.37
C GLN A 133 -44.11 -24.82 -24.10
N ARG A 134 -44.92 -24.86 -23.04
CA ARG A 134 -44.76 -25.86 -21.97
C ARG A 134 -45.97 -26.78 -21.91
N PRO A 135 -45.78 -28.11 -21.87
CA PRO A 135 -46.86 -29.05 -21.71
C PRO A 135 -47.11 -29.26 -20.23
N PHE A 136 -48.35 -29.14 -19.75
CA PHE A 136 -48.75 -29.82 -18.51
C PHE A 136 -50.25 -30.08 -18.48
N VAL A 137 -50.63 -31.28 -18.94
CA VAL A 137 -51.92 -31.91 -18.67
C VAL A 137 -51.96 -32.31 -17.18
N ARG A 138 -52.89 -31.74 -16.41
CA ARG A 138 -53.36 -32.31 -15.14
C ARG A 138 -54.85 -31.99 -14.91
N LYS A 139 -55.70 -32.87 -15.45
CA LYS A 139 -56.75 -33.65 -14.78
C LYS A 139 -57.51 -33.01 -13.57
N VAL A 140 -58.84 -32.79 -13.76
CA VAL A 140 -60.01 -33.16 -12.88
C VAL A 140 -60.14 -32.35 -11.56
N ALA A 141 -61.25 -31.78 -11.06
CA ALA A 141 -62.74 -31.85 -11.18
C ALA A 141 -63.30 -30.70 -10.28
N PRO A 142 -64.61 -30.58 -9.95
CA PRO A 142 -65.81 -31.33 -10.38
C PRO A 142 -66.73 -30.59 -11.35
#